data_AF-A0A536SWU9-F1
#
_entry.id   AF-A0A536SWU9-F1
#
_cell.length_a   1.000
_cell.length_b   1.000
_cell.length_c   1.000
_cell.angle_alpha   90.00
_cell.angle_beta   90.00
_cell.angle_gamma   90.00
#
_symmetry.space_group_name_H-M   'P 1'
#
loop_
_entity.id
_entity.type
_entity.pdbx_description
1 polymer ?
#
loop_
_entity_poly.entity_id
_entity_poly.type
_entity_poly.pdbx_seq_one_letter_code
_entity_poly.pdbx_strand_id
1 'polypeptide(L)'
;MTRADLQARVNQAPVGAVQGLAMQFGHGRVVALGEAALLSAQLAGLAIGPQPRFQMGMNQPGSDDKQFALNVVRWLAGALR
;
A
#
# COMPACT_ATOMS: atom_id res chain seq x y z
N MET A 1 -18.31 7.56 -0.81
CA MET A 1 -18.16 6.23 -1.47
C MET A 1 -18.45 5.18 -0.42
N THR A 2 -19.41 4.29 -0.65
CA THR A 2 -19.83 3.25 0.30
C THR A 2 -18.97 2.00 0.16
N ARG A 3 -19.03 1.09 1.15
CA ARG A 3 -18.37 -0.22 1.08
C ARG A 3 -18.88 -1.05 -0.12
N ALA A 4 -20.18 -0.93 -0.44
CA ALA A 4 -20.78 -1.60 -1.59
C ALA A 4 -20.18 -1.08 -2.90
N ASP A 5 -19.98 0.24 -3.02
CA ASP A 5 -19.37 0.85 -4.20
C ASP A 5 -17.93 0.36 -4.40
N LEU A 6 -17.15 0.22 -3.33
CA LEU A 6 -15.79 -0.31 -3.38
C LEU A 6 -15.76 -1.77 -3.82
N GLN A 7 -16.66 -2.60 -3.26
CA GLN A 7 -16.71 -4.02 -3.60
C GLN A 7 -17.11 -4.24 -5.07
N ALA A 8 -18.07 -3.47 -5.57
CA ALA A 8 -18.48 -3.54 -6.97
C ALA A 8 -17.32 -3.20 -7.93
N ARG A 9 -16.52 -2.18 -7.60
CA ARG A 9 -15.32 -1.82 -8.39
C ARG A 9 -14.25 -2.91 -8.39
N VAL A 10 -14.01 -3.56 -7.25
CA VAL A 10 -13.06 -4.68 -7.15
C VAL A 10 -13.52 -5.86 -8.01
N ASN A 11 -14.81 -6.19 -7.99
CA ASN A 11 -15.36 -7.33 -8.75
C ASN A 11 -15.32 -7.11 -10.27
N GLN A 12 -15.30 -5.86 -10.72
CA GLN A 12 -15.21 -5.49 -12.15
C GLN A 12 -13.76 -5.25 -12.61
N ALA A 13 -12.80 -5.24 -11.68
CA ALA A 13 -11.42 -4.97 -12.02
C ALA A 13 -10.81 -6.15 -12.82
N PRO A 14 -9.97 -5.88 -13.83
CA PRO A 14 -9.21 -6.93 -14.50
C PRO A 14 -8.41 -7.76 -13.49
N VAL A 15 -8.26 -9.06 -13.77
CA VAL A 15 -7.39 -9.93 -12.98
C VAL A 15 -5.98 -9.31 -12.95
N GLY A 16 -5.42 -9.12 -11.75
CA GLY A 16 -4.10 -8.51 -11.54
C GLY A 16 -4.11 -6.98 -11.37
N ALA A 17 -5.26 -6.31 -11.44
CA ALA A 17 -5.34 -4.86 -11.22
C ALA A 17 -5.20 -4.43 -9.75
N VAL A 18 -5.19 -5.38 -8.81
CA VAL A 18 -5.01 -5.10 -7.37
C VAL A 18 -3.54 -5.25 -6.98
N GLN A 19 -3.03 -4.30 -6.18
CA GLN A 19 -1.66 -4.29 -5.65
C GLN A 19 -1.63 -4.71 -4.16
N GLY A 20 -2.75 -5.23 -3.63
CA GLY A 20 -2.81 -5.73 -2.26
C GLY A 20 -4.13 -6.43 -1.93
N LEU A 21 -4.10 -7.25 -0.88
CA LEU A 21 -5.20 -8.02 -0.34
C LEU A 21 -5.27 -7.80 1.18
N ALA A 22 -6.46 -7.60 1.71
CA ALA A 22 -6.73 -7.60 3.14
C ALA A 22 -7.82 -8.63 3.46
N MET A 23 -7.58 -9.50 4.44
CA MET A 23 -8.53 -10.56 4.81
C MET A 23 -8.45 -10.93 6.29
N GLN A 24 -9.50 -11.58 6.77
CA GLN A 24 -9.47 -12.30 8.04
C GLN A 24 -8.85 -13.69 7.84
N PHE A 25 -8.05 -14.14 8.80
CA PHE A 25 -7.50 -15.50 8.83
C PHE A 25 -7.53 -16.01 10.28
N GLY A 26 -8.40 -16.98 10.55
CA GLY A 26 -8.73 -17.39 11.92
C GLY A 26 -9.27 -16.20 12.73
N HIS A 27 -8.70 -15.98 13.93
CA HIS A 27 -9.02 -14.83 14.78
C HIS A 27 -8.20 -13.57 14.46
N GLY A 28 -7.29 -13.65 13.48
CA GLY A 28 -6.39 -12.58 13.10
C GLY A 28 -6.73 -11.94 11.76
N ARG A 29 -5.93 -10.95 11.40
CA ARG A 29 -6.01 -10.19 10.14
C ARG A 29 -4.71 -10.31 9.36
N VAL A 30 -4.82 -10.37 8.04
CA VAL A 30 -3.69 -10.42 7.12
C VAL A 30 -3.83 -9.32 6.08
N VAL A 31 -2.72 -8.63 5.80
CA VAL A 31 -2.57 -7.77 4.63
C VAL A 31 -1.36 -8.25 3.84
N ALA A 32 -1.55 -8.53 2.55
CA ALA A 32 -0.49 -8.85 1.60
C ALA A 32 -0.42 -7.74 0.54
N LEU A 33 0.77 -7.28 0.21
CA LEU A 33 1.01 -6.21 -0.77
C LEU A 33 1.87 -6.75 -1.91
N GLY A 34 1.57 -6.33 -3.14
CA GLY A 34 2.26 -6.75 -4.36
C GLY A 34 3.55 -5.99 -4.63
N GLU A 35 3.76 -4.87 -3.94
CA GLU A 35 4.99 -4.07 -4.00
C GLU A 35 5.49 -3.89 -2.56
N ALA A 36 6.80 -3.86 -2.34
CA ALA A 36 7.38 -3.61 -1.01
C ALA A 36 7.91 -2.18 -0.89
N ALA A 37 8.32 -1.58 -2.02
CA ALA A 37 8.88 -0.25 -2.10
C ALA A 37 7.93 0.84 -1.57
N LEU A 38 6.60 0.67 -1.64
CA LEU A 38 5.65 1.63 -1.08
C LEU A 38 5.82 1.82 0.44
N LEU A 39 6.25 0.78 1.16
CA LEU A 39 6.48 0.84 2.60
C LEU A 39 7.90 1.29 2.97
N SER A 40 8.70 1.70 1.98
CA SER A 40 10.09 2.10 2.18
C SER A 40 10.22 3.62 2.38
N ALA A 41 11.32 4.04 3.00
CA ALA A 41 11.77 5.43 3.03
C ALA A 41 13.13 5.55 2.29
N GLN A 42 13.19 5.01 1.08
CA GLN A 42 14.43 4.88 0.32
C GLN A 42 14.73 6.13 -0.52
N LEU A 43 16.02 6.36 -0.78
CA LEU A 43 16.49 7.15 -1.91
C LEU A 43 16.95 6.16 -2.98
N ALA A 44 16.26 6.14 -4.11
CA ALA A 44 16.52 5.25 -5.23
C ALA A 44 17.29 5.98 -6.34
N GLY A 45 17.79 5.22 -7.31
CA GLY A 45 18.65 5.71 -8.39
C GLY A 45 20.15 5.53 -8.11
N LEU A 46 20.97 5.68 -9.15
CA LEU A 46 22.42 5.49 -9.05
C LEU A 46 23.09 6.77 -8.55
N ALA A 47 24.17 6.63 -7.78
CA ALA A 47 25.03 7.74 -7.42
C ALA A 47 25.78 8.32 -8.64
N ILE A 48 26.01 7.48 -9.65
CA ILE A 48 26.72 7.81 -10.88
C ILE A 48 25.92 7.21 -12.03
N GLY A 49 25.31 8.07 -12.84
CA GLY A 49 24.42 7.72 -13.94
C GLY A 49 23.67 8.96 -14.44
N PRO A 50 23.04 8.91 -15.63
CA PRO A 50 22.36 10.07 -16.20
C PRO A 50 21.11 10.48 -15.41
N GLN A 51 20.58 9.61 -14.55
CA GLN A 51 19.37 9.86 -13.77
C GLN A 51 19.72 10.28 -12.33
N PRO A 52 19.13 11.37 -11.81
CA PRO A 52 19.34 11.81 -10.44
C PRO A 52 18.72 10.82 -9.43
N ARG A 53 19.25 10.82 -8.20
CA ARG A 53 18.58 10.12 -7.08
C ARG A 53 17.18 10.69 -6.88
N PHE A 54 16.23 9.82 -6.57
CA PHE A 54 14.85 10.22 -6.29
C PHE A 54 14.34 9.55 -5.02
N GLN A 55 13.31 10.15 -4.43
CA GLN A 55 12.64 9.61 -3.24
C GLN A 55 11.69 8.49 -3.65
N MET A 56 11.64 7.40 -2.88
CA MET A 56 10.76 6.26 -3.16
C MET A 56 9.87 5.95 -1.95
N GLY A 57 8.72 5.34 -2.22
CA GLY A 57 7.74 4.92 -1.21
C GLY A 57 7.24 6.09 -0.38
N MET A 58 7.30 5.93 0.94
CA MET A 58 6.89 6.93 1.91
C MET A 58 7.60 8.28 1.74
N ASN A 59 8.77 8.36 1.12
CA ASN A 59 9.42 9.65 0.89
C ASN A 59 8.91 10.38 -0.36
N GLN A 60 8.18 9.71 -1.27
CA GLN A 60 7.74 10.31 -2.52
C GLN A 60 6.76 11.48 -2.26
N PRO A 61 7.05 12.70 -2.75
CA PRO A 61 6.15 13.84 -2.59
C PRO A 61 4.79 13.58 -3.24
N GLY A 62 3.71 13.92 -2.52
CA GLY A 62 2.34 13.71 -2.98
C GLY A 62 1.83 12.27 -2.88
N SER A 63 2.62 11.34 -2.34
CA SER A 63 2.16 9.99 -2.01
C SER A 63 1.51 9.94 -0.63
N ASP A 64 0.44 9.16 -0.50
CA ASP A 64 -0.24 8.85 0.76
C ASP A 64 0.32 7.59 1.45
N ASP A 65 1.43 7.02 0.96
CA ASP A 65 1.99 5.76 1.46
C ASP A 65 2.26 5.75 2.98
N LYS A 66 2.66 6.90 3.56
CA LYS A 66 2.82 7.05 5.01
C LYS A 66 1.52 6.78 5.76
N GLN A 67 0.43 7.40 5.31
CA GLN A 67 -0.88 7.28 5.93
C GLN A 67 -1.48 5.89 5.67
N PHE A 68 -1.27 5.35 4.47
CA PHE A 68 -1.65 3.98 4.13
C PHE A 68 -0.97 2.97 5.06
N ALA A 69 0.35 3.04 5.21
CA ALA A 69 1.11 2.16 6.11
C ALA A 69 0.61 2.26 7.56
N LEU A 70 0.40 3.49 8.05
CA LEU A 70 -0.13 3.71 9.40
C LEU A 70 -1.53 3.10 9.58
N ASN A 71 -2.41 3.26 8.60
CA ASN A 71 -3.75 2.68 8.64
C ASN A 71 -3.72 1.16 8.62
N VAL A 72 -2.87 0.55 7.78
CA VAL A 72 -2.67 -0.91 7.72
C VAL A 72 -2.22 -1.44 9.08
N VAL A 73 -1.20 -0.84 9.70
CA VAL A 73 -0.69 -1.29 11.01
C VAL A 73 -1.75 -1.13 12.10
N ARG A 74 -2.45 0.02 12.15
CA ARG A 74 -3.51 0.24 13.12
C ARG A 74 -4.68 -0.73 12.93
N TRP A 75 -5.03 -1.04 11.68
CA TRP A 75 -6.04 -2.04 11.37
C TRP A 75 -5.57 -3.41 11.86
N LEU A 76 -4.38 -3.88 11.48
CA LEU A 76 -3.82 -5.16 11.93
C LEU A 76 -3.80 -5.28 13.46
N ALA A 77 -3.36 -4.22 14.15
CA ALA A 77 -3.30 -4.16 15.61
C ALA A 77 -4.67 -4.02 16.31
N GLY A 78 -5.75 -3.70 15.59
CA GLY A 78 -7.08 -3.49 16.18
C GLY A 78 -7.21 -2.17 16.93
N ALA A 79 -6.35 -1.21 16.61
CA ALA A 79 -6.38 0.13 17.18
C ALA A 79 -7.45 1.03 16.53
N LEU A 80 -7.95 0.65 15.35
CA LEU A 80 -9.12 1.29 14.73
C LEU A 80 -10.36 0.55 15.22
N ARG A 81 -11.20 1.24 16.00
CA ARG A 81 -12.52 0.79 16.44
C ARG A 81 -13.59 1.35 15.52
#